data_AF-A0A829GB50-F1
#
_entry.id   AF-A0A829GB50-F1
#
_cell.length_a   1.000
_cell.length_b   1.000
_cell.length_c   1.000
_cell.angle_alpha   90.00
_cell.angle_beta   90.00
_cell.angle_gamma   90.00
#
_symmetry.space_group_name_H-M   'P 1'
#
loop_
_entity.id
_entity.type
_entity.pdbx_description
1 polymer ?
#
loop_
_entity_poly.entity_id
_entity_poly.type
_entity_poly.pdbx_seq_one_letter_code
_entity_poly.pdbx_strand_id
1 'polypeptide(L)'
;MQSRGGYNPKDALMMAVLPTKKDRSDYSWLMFKKRIAKRGILGNLSFYIMKHRNNTADGSFAWVKEGNFIRGNGIPKDKGIRGWFEQFVYLYGNRIGDFRFWAQIWWCFLLITIGFGYHKRSTVTQFLRLTIVGGFIYLLIFEGGRSRYIIQFLPAILVLAPLLYQNSYKQISCGWERTKQRVVQLIKINV
;
A
#
# COMPACT_ATOMS: atom_id res chain seq x y z
N MET A 1 10.49 -5.05 -14.64
CA MET A 1 10.00 -5.52 -13.31
C MET A 1 10.35 -6.98 -13.09
N GLN A 2 10.89 -7.31 -11.91
CA GLN A 2 11.22 -8.69 -11.51
C GLN A 2 9.98 -9.51 -11.12
N SER A 3 10.17 -10.80 -10.81
CA SER A 3 9.13 -11.79 -10.46
C SER A 3 8.08 -11.31 -9.44
N ARG A 4 8.45 -10.43 -8.48
CA ARG A 4 7.53 -9.91 -7.45
C ARG A 4 6.99 -8.49 -7.72
N GLY A 5 7.11 -7.96 -8.93
CA GLY A 5 6.49 -6.69 -9.31
C GLY A 5 7.23 -5.41 -8.89
N GLY A 6 8.46 -5.54 -8.37
CA GLY A 6 9.31 -4.42 -8.00
C GLY A 6 10.37 -4.05 -9.05
N TYR A 7 11.24 -3.12 -8.65
CA TYR A 7 12.40 -2.61 -9.40
C TYR A 7 13.28 -3.73 -9.97
N ASN A 8 13.84 -3.51 -11.16
CA ASN A 8 14.78 -4.44 -11.78
C ASN A 8 16.09 -3.73 -12.16
N PRO A 9 17.19 -3.95 -11.44
CA PRO A 9 18.47 -3.26 -11.70
C PRO A 9 19.02 -3.57 -13.09
N LYS A 10 18.77 -4.77 -13.63
CA LYS A 10 19.22 -5.13 -15.00
C LYS A 10 18.49 -4.30 -16.05
N ASP A 11 17.19 -4.03 -15.85
CA ASP A 11 16.45 -3.16 -16.77
C ASP A 11 16.95 -1.73 -16.67
N ALA A 12 17.19 -1.23 -15.46
CA ALA A 12 17.69 0.11 -15.24
C ALA A 12 19.08 0.33 -15.87
N LEU A 13 19.98 -0.63 -15.73
CA LEU A 13 21.30 -0.58 -16.37
C LEU A 13 21.17 -0.58 -17.89
N MET A 14 20.31 -1.41 -18.48
CA MET A 14 20.06 -1.39 -19.92
C MET A 14 19.46 -0.05 -20.37
N MET A 15 18.55 0.56 -19.60
CA MET A 15 18.04 1.90 -19.91
C MET A 15 19.10 2.99 -19.84
N ALA A 16 20.19 2.80 -19.07
CA ALA A 16 21.29 3.73 -19.01
C ALA A 16 22.27 3.58 -20.19
N VAL A 17 22.41 2.36 -20.72
CA VAL A 17 23.30 2.06 -21.85
C VAL A 17 22.68 2.44 -23.20
N LEU A 18 21.37 2.31 -23.36
CA LEU A 18 20.68 2.59 -24.63
C LEU A 18 20.67 4.11 -24.95
N PRO A 19 21.19 4.54 -26.11
CA PRO A 19 21.48 5.94 -26.39
C PRO A 19 20.22 6.78 -26.64
N THR A 20 19.26 6.26 -27.41
CA THR A 20 18.08 7.05 -27.80
C THR A 20 16.86 6.73 -26.94
N LYS A 21 15.89 7.66 -26.91
CA LYS A 21 14.57 7.42 -26.30
C LYS A 21 13.84 6.27 -27.00
N LYS A 22 13.99 6.16 -28.33
CA LYS A 22 13.34 5.14 -29.14
C LYS A 22 13.85 3.75 -28.78
N ASP A 23 15.16 3.56 -28.70
CA ASP A 23 15.76 2.26 -28.35
C ASP A 23 15.32 1.78 -26.96
N ARG A 24 15.22 2.70 -25.99
CA ARG A 24 14.71 2.41 -24.65
C ARG A 24 13.26 1.98 -24.64
N SER A 25 12.42 2.62 -25.46
CA SER A 25 11.01 2.27 -25.64
C SER A 25 10.86 0.89 -26.28
N ASP A 26 11.60 0.63 -27.36
CA ASP A 26 11.54 -0.62 -28.10
C ASP A 26 12.03 -1.79 -27.24
N TYR A 27 13.13 -1.60 -26.50
CA TYR A 27 13.61 -2.57 -25.52
C TYR A 27 12.59 -2.82 -24.39
N SER A 28 11.97 -1.77 -23.84
CA SER A 28 10.92 -1.90 -22.82
C SER A 28 9.74 -2.75 -23.32
N TRP A 29 9.31 -2.49 -24.55
CA TRP A 29 8.19 -3.19 -25.19
C TRP A 29 8.51 -4.65 -25.48
N LEU A 30 9.70 -4.93 -26.01
CA LEU A 30 10.20 -6.29 -26.25
C LEU A 30 10.22 -7.09 -24.94
N MET A 31 10.80 -6.51 -23.88
CA MET A 31 10.91 -7.16 -22.58
C MET A 31 9.54 -7.34 -21.91
N PHE A 32 8.61 -6.41 -22.10
CA PHE A 32 7.24 -6.52 -21.62
C PHE A 32 6.53 -7.72 -22.25
N LYS A 33 6.52 -7.83 -23.58
CA LYS A 33 5.94 -8.97 -24.31
C LYS A 33 6.54 -10.29 -23.87
N LYS A 34 7.88 -10.36 -23.81
CA LYS A 34 8.61 -11.56 -23.37
C LYS A 34 8.20 -12.01 -21.97
N ARG A 35 8.00 -11.06 -21.03
CA ARG A 35 7.62 -11.38 -19.64
C ARG A 35 6.17 -11.78 -19.49
N ILE A 36 5.25 -11.13 -20.20
CA ILE A 36 3.84 -11.53 -20.20
C ILE A 36 3.71 -12.94 -20.75
N ALA A 37 4.30 -13.22 -21.90
CA ALA A 37 4.28 -14.55 -22.52
C ALA A 37 4.89 -15.60 -21.59
N LYS A 38 6.07 -15.31 -21.02
CA LYS A 38 6.75 -16.24 -20.08
C LYS A 38 5.93 -16.56 -18.83
N ARG A 39 5.13 -15.63 -18.32
CA ARG A 39 4.31 -15.84 -17.10
C ARG A 39 2.99 -16.56 -17.38
N GLY A 40 2.45 -16.48 -18.60
CA GLY A 40 1.11 -16.99 -18.90
C GLY A 40 0.00 -16.27 -18.11
N ILE A 41 -1.26 -16.69 -18.28
CA ILE A 41 -2.42 -15.99 -17.70
C ILE A 41 -2.37 -16.00 -16.17
N LEU A 42 -2.27 -17.19 -15.56
CA LEU A 42 -2.24 -17.37 -14.11
C LEU A 42 -1.02 -16.69 -13.46
N GLY A 43 0.15 -16.77 -14.11
CA GLY A 43 1.35 -16.12 -13.60
C GLY A 43 1.28 -14.60 -13.67
N ASN A 44 0.61 -14.03 -14.68
CA ASN A 44 0.35 -12.58 -14.72
C ASN A 44 -0.66 -12.16 -13.64
N LEU A 45 -1.72 -12.92 -13.40
CA LEU A 45 -2.66 -12.64 -12.30
C LEU A 45 -1.95 -12.63 -10.94
N SER A 46 -1.18 -13.69 -10.65
CA SER A 46 -0.37 -13.77 -9.43
C SER A 46 0.63 -12.61 -9.31
N PHE A 47 1.28 -12.24 -10.41
CA PHE A 47 2.19 -11.11 -10.48
C PHE A 47 1.51 -9.78 -10.10
N TYR A 48 0.31 -9.49 -10.62
CA TYR A 48 -0.41 -8.26 -10.30
C TYR A 48 -0.95 -8.24 -8.87
N ILE A 49 -1.41 -9.38 -8.34
CA ILE A 49 -1.81 -9.50 -6.92
C ILE A 49 -0.61 -9.24 -6.01
N MET A 50 0.54 -9.86 -6.31
CA MET A 50 1.79 -9.66 -5.58
C MET A 50 2.24 -8.20 -5.62
N LYS A 51 2.14 -7.56 -6.80
CA LYS A 51 2.48 -6.15 -7.00
C LYS A 51 1.53 -5.24 -6.21
N HIS A 52 0.23 -5.50 -6.24
CA HIS A 52 -0.75 -4.76 -5.45
C HIS A 52 -0.44 -4.87 -3.95
N ARG A 53 -0.17 -6.08 -3.46
CA ARG A 53 0.24 -6.31 -2.07
C ARG A 53 1.49 -5.51 -1.71
N ASN A 54 2.49 -5.49 -2.58
CA ASN A 54 3.71 -4.72 -2.32
C ASN A 54 3.47 -3.20 -2.33
N ASN A 55 2.43 -2.72 -3.03
CA ASN A 55 1.99 -1.33 -2.93
C ASN A 55 1.26 -1.05 -1.62
N THR A 56 0.45 -1.97 -1.09
CA THR A 56 -0.49 -1.65 0.00
C THR A 56 -0.14 -2.25 1.36
N ALA A 57 0.77 -3.22 1.47
CA ALA A 57 0.95 -3.99 2.70
C ALA A 57 1.71 -3.26 3.82
N ASP A 58 2.53 -2.27 3.49
CA ASP A 58 3.42 -1.59 4.46
C ASP A 58 2.87 -0.18 4.76
N GLY A 59 2.23 -0.05 5.92
CA GLY A 59 1.59 1.18 6.41
C GLY A 59 2.56 2.27 6.87
N SER A 60 3.85 1.95 7.00
CA SER A 60 4.90 2.97 7.12
C SER A 60 5.27 3.59 5.78
N PHE A 61 4.67 3.14 4.68
CA PHE A 61 4.95 3.58 3.32
C PHE A 61 6.43 3.47 2.94
N ALA A 62 7.10 2.42 3.43
CA ALA A 62 8.53 2.19 3.28
C ALA A 62 9.41 3.33 3.82
N TRP A 63 8.92 4.05 4.84
CA TRP A 63 9.67 5.11 5.52
C TRP A 63 11.03 4.58 5.98
N VAL A 64 12.09 5.23 5.50
CA VAL A 64 13.48 4.96 5.89
C VAL A 64 13.93 3.52 5.58
N LYS A 65 13.16 2.78 4.77
CA LYS A 65 13.48 1.41 4.37
C LYS A 65 14.48 1.37 3.22
N GLU A 66 14.46 2.39 2.36
CA GLU A 66 15.25 2.45 1.12
C GLU A 66 15.62 3.92 0.83
N GLY A 67 16.88 4.22 0.48
CA GLY A 67 17.34 5.55 0.06
C GLY A 67 17.87 6.45 1.19
N ASN A 68 18.68 7.45 0.83
CA ASN A 68 19.27 8.46 1.72
C ASN A 68 18.38 9.73 1.75
N PHE A 69 17.12 9.58 2.21
CA PHE A 69 16.15 10.69 2.20
C PHE A 69 16.38 11.72 3.31
N ILE A 70 16.96 11.30 4.44
CA ILE A 70 17.25 12.18 5.56
C ILE A 70 18.66 12.76 5.35
N ARG A 71 18.77 14.09 5.32
CA ARG A 71 20.07 14.77 5.27
C ARG A 71 20.81 14.53 6.60
N GLY A 72 22.00 13.94 6.51
CA GLY A 72 22.84 13.56 7.66
C GLY A 72 22.85 12.06 7.91
N ASN A 73 23.46 11.63 9.01
CA ASN A 73 23.74 10.21 9.25
C ASN A 73 22.51 9.41 9.73
N GLY A 74 21.33 10.05 9.90
CA GLY A 74 20.14 9.40 10.45
C GLY A 74 20.30 8.91 11.90
N ILE A 75 21.29 9.44 12.61
CA ILE A 75 21.59 9.14 14.01
C ILE A 75 20.85 10.19 14.85
N PRO A 76 19.94 9.79 15.75
CA PRO A 76 19.31 10.73 16.68
C PRO A 76 20.35 11.46 17.50
N LYS A 77 20.20 12.79 17.63
CA LYS A 77 21.01 13.61 18.53
C LYS A 77 20.33 13.71 19.90
N ASP A 78 21.10 14.24 20.84
CA ASP A 78 20.92 14.21 22.30
C ASP A 78 19.57 14.68 22.89
N LYS A 79 19.49 14.55 24.22
CA LYS A 79 18.33 14.65 25.14
C LYS A 79 17.23 15.69 24.82
N GLY A 80 16.02 15.37 25.29
CA GLY A 80 14.83 16.23 25.22
C GLY A 80 13.80 15.72 24.21
N ILE A 81 12.77 16.55 23.97
CA ILE A 81 11.64 16.20 23.09
C ILE A 81 12.12 15.95 21.64
N ARG A 82 13.07 16.75 21.16
CA ARG A 82 13.65 16.58 19.82
C ARG A 82 14.34 15.22 19.66
N GLY A 83 15.22 14.84 20.59
CA GLY A 83 15.89 13.54 20.57
C GLY A 83 14.89 12.38 20.66
N TRP A 84 13.81 12.55 21.44
CA TRP A 84 12.72 11.57 21.50
C TRP A 84 12.02 11.38 20.15
N PHE A 85 11.71 12.46 19.42
CA PHE A 85 11.14 12.38 18.07
C PHE A 85 12.13 11.80 17.05
N GLU A 86 13.41 12.19 17.11
CA GLU A 86 14.45 11.67 16.22
C GLU A 86 14.63 10.15 16.41
N GLN A 87 14.55 9.64 17.65
CA GLN A 87 14.56 8.19 17.94
C GLN A 87 13.40 7.42 17.30
N PHE A 88 12.28 8.08 17.02
CA PHE A 88 11.07 7.48 16.45
C PHE A 88 11.07 7.52 14.91
N VAL A 89 11.62 8.58 14.32
CA VAL A 89 11.52 8.85 12.87
C VAL A 89 12.78 8.45 12.09
N TYR A 90 13.96 8.42 12.71
CA TYR A 90 15.23 8.18 12.03
C TYR A 90 15.63 6.69 11.97
N LEU A 91 16.46 6.34 10.98
CA LEU A 91 16.89 4.96 10.68
C LEU A 91 17.56 4.28 11.85
N TYR A 92 18.49 4.99 12.50
CA TYR A 92 19.27 4.49 13.62
C TYR A 92 18.63 4.86 14.97
N GLY A 93 17.35 5.25 14.97
CA GLY A 93 16.57 5.47 16.17
C GLY A 93 16.12 4.17 16.82
N ASN A 94 16.23 4.08 18.14
CA ASN A 94 15.86 2.88 18.89
C ASN A 94 14.34 2.57 18.89
N ARG A 95 13.51 3.51 18.41
CA ARG A 95 12.04 3.41 18.42
C ARG A 95 11.41 3.38 17.02
N ILE A 96 12.21 3.19 15.97
CA ILE A 96 11.68 3.07 14.59
C ILE A 96 10.72 1.87 14.44
N GLY A 97 10.90 0.82 15.23
CA GLY A 97 9.98 -0.32 15.31
C GLY A 97 8.59 0.10 15.80
N ASP A 98 8.53 0.90 16.86
CA ASP A 98 7.29 1.43 17.42
C ASP A 98 6.55 2.30 16.40
N PHE A 99 7.28 3.17 15.69
CA PHE A 99 6.70 3.96 14.60
C PHE A 99 6.06 3.08 13.54
N ARG A 100 6.77 2.06 13.06
CA ARG A 100 6.24 1.14 12.04
C ARG A 100 5.01 0.39 12.54
N PHE A 101 5.00 -0.02 13.80
CA PHE A 101 3.85 -0.68 14.42
C PHE A 101 2.62 0.22 14.45
N TRP A 102 2.75 1.45 14.97
CA TRP A 102 1.64 2.40 15.03
C TRP A 102 1.17 2.84 13.65
N ALA A 103 2.09 3.07 12.72
CA ALA A 103 1.76 3.37 11.33
C ALA A 103 0.97 2.22 10.67
N GLN A 104 1.35 0.97 10.95
CA GLN A 104 0.63 -0.20 10.45
C GLN A 104 -0.78 -0.32 11.06
N ILE A 105 -0.94 -0.08 12.37
CA ILE A 105 -2.26 -0.07 13.01
C ILE A 105 -3.15 0.98 12.36
N TRP A 106 -2.64 2.21 12.23
CA TRP A 106 -3.39 3.31 11.64
C TRP A 106 -3.78 3.02 10.19
N TRP A 107 -2.85 2.44 9.43
CA TRP A 107 -3.11 2.03 8.06
C TRP A 107 -4.20 0.95 7.96
N CYS A 108 -4.14 -0.09 8.78
CA CYS A 108 -5.19 -1.11 8.85
C CYS A 108 -6.54 -0.51 9.24
N PHE A 109 -6.58 0.42 10.19
CA PHE A 109 -7.79 1.12 10.59
C PHE A 109 -8.43 1.90 9.42
N LEU A 110 -7.63 2.64 8.66
CA LEU A 110 -8.10 3.35 7.45
C LEU A 110 -8.67 2.38 6.42
N LEU A 111 -7.96 1.28 6.14
CA LEU A 111 -8.39 0.28 5.15
C LEU A 111 -9.67 -0.44 5.57
N ILE A 112 -9.81 -0.83 6.83
CA ILE A 112 -11.04 -1.44 7.38
C ILE A 112 -12.19 -0.45 7.25
N THR A 113 -11.97 0.79 7.66
CA THR A 113 -12.99 1.84 7.57
C THR A 113 -13.44 2.04 6.12
N ILE A 114 -12.53 2.11 5.16
CA ILE A 114 -12.89 2.28 3.76
C ILE A 114 -13.58 1.03 3.19
N GLY A 115 -13.08 -0.16 3.50
CA GLY A 115 -13.61 -1.44 3.01
C GLY A 115 -15.05 -1.71 3.48
N PHE A 116 -15.35 -1.48 4.75
CA PHE A 116 -16.68 -1.72 5.31
C PHE A 116 -17.67 -0.56 5.07
N GLY A 117 -17.20 0.60 4.59
CA GLY A 117 -18.04 1.77 4.32
C GLY A 117 -18.75 1.77 2.97
N TYR A 118 -18.72 0.67 2.22
CA TYR A 118 -19.10 0.59 0.81
C TYR A 118 -20.55 1.04 0.51
N HIS A 119 -21.47 0.91 1.48
CA HIS A 119 -22.88 1.31 1.35
C HIS A 119 -23.10 2.82 1.15
N LYS A 120 -22.22 3.68 1.67
CA LYS A 120 -22.34 5.12 1.43
C LYS A 120 -21.96 5.42 -0.02
N ARG A 121 -22.87 6.06 -0.76
CA ARG A 121 -22.77 6.26 -2.22
C ARG A 121 -22.91 7.72 -2.66
N SER A 122 -22.60 8.68 -1.78
CA SER A 122 -22.62 10.10 -2.19
C SER A 122 -21.59 10.39 -3.28
N THR A 123 -21.84 11.40 -4.11
CA THR A 123 -20.96 11.81 -5.22
C THR A 123 -19.52 11.99 -4.77
N VAL A 124 -19.30 12.69 -3.65
CA VAL A 124 -17.97 12.91 -3.07
C VAL A 124 -17.29 11.60 -2.70
N THR A 125 -18.00 10.67 -2.05
CA THR A 125 -17.41 9.37 -1.68
C THR A 125 -17.08 8.50 -2.90
N GLN A 126 -17.89 8.53 -3.95
CA GLN A 126 -17.59 7.81 -5.19
C GLN A 126 -16.40 8.42 -5.92
N PHE A 127 -16.32 9.75 -5.99
CA PHE A 127 -15.18 10.45 -6.57
C PHE A 127 -13.88 10.07 -5.86
N LEU A 128 -13.85 10.12 -4.52
CA LEU A 128 -12.66 9.73 -3.74
C LEU A 128 -12.29 8.25 -3.93
N ARG A 129 -13.28 7.34 -3.98
CA ARG A 129 -13.03 5.92 -4.29
C ARG A 129 -12.43 5.74 -5.69
N LEU A 130 -12.96 6.45 -6.67
CA LEU A 130 -12.44 6.41 -8.04
C LEU A 130 -11.01 6.93 -8.12
N THR A 131 -10.69 8.00 -7.38
CA THR A 131 -9.31 8.50 -7.25
C THR A 131 -8.37 7.43 -6.67
N ILE A 132 -8.79 6.73 -5.61
CA ILE A 132 -7.99 5.66 -4.99
C ILE A 132 -7.82 4.46 -5.93
N VAL A 133 -8.92 4.00 -6.55
CA VAL A 133 -8.91 2.85 -7.49
C VAL A 133 -8.08 3.19 -8.73
N GLY A 134 -8.27 4.37 -9.30
CA GLY A 134 -7.47 4.89 -10.42
C GLY A 134 -5.99 4.96 -10.05
N GLY A 135 -5.68 5.39 -8.82
CA GLY A 135 -4.33 5.35 -8.29
C GLY A 135 -3.73 3.95 -8.19
N PHE A 136 -4.51 2.98 -7.72
CA PHE A 136 -4.07 1.57 -7.69
C PHE A 136 -3.84 1.01 -9.09
N ILE A 137 -4.71 1.30 -10.05
CA ILE A 137 -4.53 0.88 -11.46
C ILE A 137 -3.26 1.52 -12.03
N TYR A 138 -3.05 2.82 -11.81
CA TYR A 138 -1.84 3.53 -12.20
C TYR A 138 -0.58 2.83 -11.64
N LEU A 139 -0.55 2.50 -10.35
CA LEU A 139 0.59 1.81 -9.73
C LEU A 139 0.76 0.36 -10.22
N LEU A 140 -0.31 -0.29 -10.66
CA LEU A 140 -0.25 -1.63 -11.25
C LEU A 140 0.30 -1.60 -12.68
N ILE A 141 0.02 -0.55 -13.45
CA ILE A 141 0.55 -0.34 -14.81
C ILE A 141 2.01 0.11 -14.76
N PHE A 142 2.31 1.17 -14.01
CA PHE A 142 3.63 1.82 -13.96
C PHE A 142 4.51 1.29 -12.84
N GLU A 143 5.65 1.94 -12.56
CA GLU A 143 6.61 1.58 -11.51
C GLU A 143 5.99 1.62 -10.09
N GLY A 144 5.21 0.60 -9.78
CA GLY A 144 4.81 0.18 -8.45
C GLY A 144 5.67 -0.97 -7.93
N GLY A 145 5.19 -1.63 -6.88
CA GLY A 145 5.89 -2.66 -6.12
C GLY A 145 6.47 -2.15 -4.80
N ARG A 146 6.11 -0.94 -4.36
CA ARG A 146 6.50 -0.33 -3.08
C ARG A 146 5.38 0.55 -2.54
N SER A 147 5.21 0.59 -1.23
CA SER A 147 4.12 1.35 -0.62
C SER A 147 4.32 2.85 -0.56
N ARG A 148 5.55 3.36 -0.70
CA ARG A 148 5.82 4.81 -0.79
C ARG A 148 5.03 5.53 -1.88
N TYR A 149 4.70 4.83 -2.97
CA TYR A 149 3.96 5.44 -4.07
C TYR A 149 2.47 5.66 -3.74
N ILE A 150 1.96 5.12 -2.63
CA ILE A 150 0.60 5.42 -2.15
C ILE A 150 0.51 6.81 -1.52
N ILE A 151 1.63 7.41 -1.10
CA ILE A 151 1.65 8.73 -0.43
C ILE A 151 0.93 9.80 -1.26
N GLN A 152 1.05 9.76 -2.59
CA GLN A 152 0.36 10.70 -3.49
C GLN A 152 -1.19 10.60 -3.45
N PHE A 153 -1.74 9.46 -3.00
CA PHE A 153 -3.17 9.22 -2.86
C PHE A 153 -3.65 9.30 -1.41
N LEU A 154 -2.74 9.53 -0.47
CA LEU A 154 -3.04 9.59 0.96
C LEU A 154 -4.07 10.68 1.31
N PRO A 155 -4.07 11.89 0.70
CA PRO A 155 -5.10 12.88 0.96
C PRO A 155 -6.52 12.35 0.69
N ALA A 156 -6.71 11.62 -0.42
CA ALA A 156 -8.01 11.04 -0.75
C ALA A 156 -8.43 9.96 0.26
N ILE A 157 -7.48 9.12 0.71
CA ILE A 157 -7.71 8.08 1.73
C ILE A 157 -8.09 8.71 3.07
N LEU A 158 -7.34 9.72 3.52
CA LEU A 158 -7.54 10.39 4.80
C LEU A 158 -8.84 11.19 4.86
N VAL A 159 -9.31 11.72 3.72
CA VAL A 159 -10.63 12.37 3.64
C VAL A 159 -11.75 11.33 3.56
N LEU A 160 -11.55 10.24 2.81
CA LEU A 160 -12.58 9.22 2.61
C LEU A 160 -12.89 8.45 3.90
N ALA A 161 -11.88 8.07 4.69
CA ALA A 161 -12.09 7.23 5.87
C ALA A 161 -13.06 7.85 6.90
N PRO A 162 -12.89 9.11 7.36
CA PRO A 162 -13.85 9.76 8.26
C PRO A 162 -15.26 9.87 7.68
N LEU A 163 -15.38 10.17 6.38
CA LEU A 163 -16.68 10.25 5.70
C LEU A 163 -17.42 8.91 5.71
N LEU A 164 -16.70 7.79 5.77
CA LEU A 164 -17.26 6.44 5.80
C LEU A 164 -17.42 5.87 7.21
N TYR A 165 -16.73 6.41 8.22
CA TYR A 165 -16.62 5.84 9.57
C TYR A 165 -17.94 5.37 10.16
N GLN A 166 -18.98 6.22 10.19
CA GLN A 166 -20.27 5.86 10.77
C GLN A 166 -20.93 4.67 10.06
N ASN A 167 -20.85 4.61 8.72
CA ASN A 167 -21.40 3.52 7.94
C ASN A 167 -20.61 2.23 8.14
N SER A 168 -19.28 2.34 8.16
CA SER A 168 -18.38 1.21 8.38
C SER A 168 -18.58 0.59 9.76
N TYR A 169 -18.69 1.44 10.80
CA TYR A 169 -18.96 0.99 12.16
C TYR A 169 -20.29 0.24 12.26
N LYS A 170 -21.37 0.81 11.71
CA LYS A 170 -22.69 0.14 11.65
C LYS A 170 -22.63 -1.20 10.93
N GLN A 171 -21.89 -1.28 9.84
CA GLN A 171 -21.75 -2.51 9.06
C GLN A 171 -20.99 -3.59 9.85
N ILE A 172 -19.89 -3.22 10.49
CA ILE A 172 -19.07 -4.12 11.30
C ILE A 172 -19.87 -4.61 12.51
N SER A 173 -20.54 -3.71 13.24
CA SER A 173 -21.34 -4.09 14.42
C SER A 173 -22.52 -4.98 14.06
N CYS A 174 -23.25 -4.67 12.99
CA CYS A 174 -24.34 -5.53 12.50
C CYS A 174 -23.84 -6.91 12.02
N GLY A 175 -22.67 -6.95 11.39
CA GLY A 175 -22.02 -8.21 11.00
C GLY A 175 -21.63 -9.05 12.22
N TRP A 176 -21.09 -8.41 13.26
CA TRP A 176 -20.74 -9.05 14.53
C TRP A 176 -21.96 -9.63 15.22
N GLU A 177 -23.04 -8.86 15.38
CA GLU A 177 -24.27 -9.33 16.03
C GLU A 177 -24.91 -10.51 15.28
N ARG A 178 -24.96 -10.46 13.94
CA ARG A 178 -25.45 -11.59 13.13
C ARG A 178 -24.61 -12.85 13.33
N THR A 179 -23.30 -12.71 13.42
CA THR A 179 -22.38 -13.84 13.62
C THR A 179 -22.56 -14.43 15.01
N LYS A 180 -22.64 -13.58 16.04
CA LYS A 180 -22.90 -13.97 17.44
C LYS A 180 -24.22 -14.73 17.56
N GLN A 181 -25.30 -14.25 16.93
CA GLN A 181 -26.60 -14.93 16.93
C GLN A 181 -26.53 -16.31 16.29
N ARG A 182 -25.86 -16.46 15.14
CA ARG A 182 -25.66 -17.76 14.49
C ARG A 182 -24.88 -18.74 15.36
N VAL A 183 -23.82 -18.28 16.02
CA VAL A 183 -23.04 -19.13 16.94
C VAL A 183 -23.90 -19.60 18.10
N VAL A 184 -24.66 -18.70 18.73
CA VAL A 184 -25.57 -19.07 19.83
C VAL A 184 -26.64 -20.06 19.37
N GLN A 185 -27.21 -19.88 18.17
CA GLN A 185 -28.17 -20.82 17.59
C GLN A 185 -27.56 -22.21 17.36
N LEU A 186 -26.35 -22.29 16.81
CA LEU A 186 -25.65 -23.57 16.59
C LEU A 186 -25.36 -24.30 17.90
N ILE A 187 -24.98 -23.58 18.96
CA ILE A 187 -24.73 -24.18 20.28
C ILE A 187 -26.04 -24.70 20.88
N LYS A 188 -27.14 -23.96 20.75
CA LYS A 188 -28.46 -24.36 21.27
C LYS A 188 -29.11 -25.54 20.54
N ILE A 189 -28.71 -25.83 19.30
CA ILE A 189 -29.20 -26.98 18.52
C ILE A 189 -28.43 -28.27 18.88
N ASN A 190 -27.23 -28.16 19.46
CA ASN A 190 -26.37 -29.27 19.84
C ASN A 190 -26.46 -29.67 21.33
N VAL A 191 -27.50 -29.20 22.04
CA VAL A 191 -27.87 -29.60 23.42
C VAL A 191 -29.29 -30.12 23.39
#